data_AF-A0A1Y2DR12-F1
#
_entry.id   AF-A0A1Y2DR12-F1
#
_cell.length_a   1.000
_cell.length_b   1.000
_cell.length_c   1.000
_cell.angle_alpha   90.00
_cell.angle_beta   90.00
_cell.angle_gamma   90.00
#
_symmetry.space_group_name_H-M   'P 1'
#
loop_
_entity.id
_entity.type
_entity.pdbx_description
1 polymer ?
#
loop_
_entity_poly.entity_id
_entity_poly.type
_entity_poly.pdbx_seq_one_letter_code
_entity_poly.pdbx_strand_id
1 'polypeptide(L)'
;MDKYIYFDPQLTKHDRLLLENLAEDIKLQSGENGVSNGGSKGSKQGSAACDDDRNNEILATLDALNNPKDSHFEPSLFNNVDYDQIQWKKWFNRFILRPYIPIAKSIVRFDTDVVMLTHLLLYFTTSVPSALFLYFGKFTWIHGILHMVMQGSYIGTYTLMMHQHIHQRGVLKKKFAAFDLLFPYITDPLMGHSWNSYYYHHVKHHHVEGNGPNDLSSTVRYQRDDIWHFLHYVGRFYFFVWAELPMYFIREKRYVFAAKSMFWDVGYYTTVYVLFKINPLPTTCVLLLPLLILRVALMIGNWGQHAFVDDTEPTSDYRSSITLIDVVSNRHSFNDGYHTSHHLNPMRHWREHPNHFMKSKKVYASHNALVFHNIDYFMVTIRLLCKDYEHLAKCLVPIGEEQIAMNLSERVAMLKRHTRRFTEEEIKVKFHLS
;
A
#
# COMPACT_ATOMS: atom_id res chain seq x y z
N MET A 1 -11.07 20.77 15.71
CA MET A 1 -10.01 19.81 15.29
C MET A 1 -9.75 19.86 13.79
N ASP A 2 -10.76 20.27 13.02
CA ASP A 2 -10.71 20.63 11.60
C ASP A 2 -9.48 21.40 11.15
N LYS A 3 -8.91 22.25 12.01
CA LYS A 3 -7.74 23.07 11.67
C LYS A 3 -6.50 22.26 11.22
N TYR A 4 -6.44 20.96 11.53
CA TYR A 4 -5.33 20.10 11.11
C TYR A 4 -5.63 19.27 9.87
N ILE A 5 -6.91 19.13 9.49
CA ILE A 5 -7.28 18.39 8.28
C ILE A 5 -6.84 19.22 7.07
N TYR A 6 -5.94 18.62 6.31
CA TYR A 6 -5.40 19.16 5.06
C TYR A 6 -5.99 18.32 3.92
N PHE A 7 -6.39 19.00 2.84
CA PHE A 7 -6.88 18.36 1.63
C PHE A 7 -5.86 18.59 0.51
N ASP A 8 -5.14 17.55 0.11
CA ASP A 8 -4.19 17.67 -1.00
C ASP A 8 -4.94 18.01 -2.31
N PRO A 9 -4.48 19.00 -3.10
CA PRO A 9 -5.05 19.28 -4.42
C PRO A 9 -5.04 18.06 -5.36
N GLN A 10 -4.09 17.14 -5.16
CA GLN A 10 -3.92 15.87 -5.84
C GLN A 10 -4.51 14.69 -5.04
N LEU A 11 -5.59 14.92 -4.30
CA LEU A 11 -6.48 13.86 -3.83
C LEU A 11 -7.07 13.06 -4.99
N THR A 12 -7.23 11.75 -4.79
CA THR A 12 -8.17 10.98 -5.62
C THR A 12 -9.60 11.38 -5.26
N LYS A 13 -10.54 11.25 -6.20
CA LYS A 13 -11.97 11.50 -5.91
C LYS A 13 -12.47 10.68 -4.71
N HIS A 14 -12.01 9.43 -4.60
CA HIS A 14 -12.42 8.52 -3.53
C HIS A 14 -11.92 9.04 -2.18
N ASP A 15 -10.63 9.35 -2.06
CA ASP A 15 -10.04 9.87 -0.82
C ASP A 15 -10.64 11.22 -0.42
N ARG A 16 -10.97 12.07 -1.40
CA ARG A 16 -11.62 13.37 -1.13
C ARG A 16 -12.96 13.19 -0.45
N LEU A 17 -13.83 12.34 -1.02
CA LEU A 17 -15.15 12.05 -0.45
C LEU A 17 -15.04 11.48 0.97
N LEU A 18 -14.10 10.55 1.19
CA LEU A 18 -13.88 9.96 2.51
C LEU A 18 -13.36 10.97 3.53
N LEU A 19 -12.38 11.80 3.17
CA LEU A 19 -11.80 12.77 4.08
C LEU A 19 -12.79 13.89 4.42
N GLU A 20 -13.58 14.36 3.45
CA GLU A 20 -14.66 15.34 3.68
C GLU A 20 -15.71 14.78 4.64
N ASN A 21 -16.10 13.51 4.46
CA ASN A 21 -17.04 12.82 5.35
C ASN A 21 -16.52 12.70 6.79
N LEU A 22 -15.25 12.31 6.97
CA LEU A 22 -14.61 12.22 8.28
C LEU A 22 -14.45 13.59 8.94
N ALA A 23 -14.11 14.63 8.17
CA ALA A 23 -14.01 15.99 8.68
C ALA A 23 -15.36 16.51 9.20
N GLU A 24 -16.45 16.18 8.50
CA GLU A 24 -17.80 16.50 8.95
C GLU A 24 -18.22 15.72 10.21
N ASP A 25 -17.86 14.44 10.34
CA ASP A 25 -18.09 13.67 11.58
C ASP A 25 -17.45 14.38 12.78
N ILE A 26 -16.21 14.87 12.59
CA ILE A 26 -15.46 15.60 13.62
C ILE A 26 -16.15 16.91 13.99
N LYS A 27 -16.64 17.68 13.01
CA LYS A 27 -17.41 18.93 13.23
C LYS A 27 -18.66 18.70 14.05
N LEU A 28 -19.45 17.70 13.65
CA LEU A 28 -20.74 17.38 14.26
C LEU A 28 -20.57 16.97 15.72
N GLN A 29 -19.56 16.14 16.02
CA GLN A 29 -19.27 15.71 17.38
C GLN A 29 -18.58 16.78 18.23
N SER A 30 -17.77 17.66 17.62
CA SER A 30 -17.10 18.76 18.34
C SER A 30 -18.03 19.93 18.66
N GLY A 31 -19.27 19.96 18.13
CA GLY A 31 -20.25 21.01 18.38
C GLY A 31 -19.96 22.35 17.70
N GLU A 32 -19.12 22.38 16.67
CA GLU A 32 -18.70 23.62 15.97
C GLU A 32 -19.77 24.22 15.02
N ASN A 33 -20.97 23.62 14.93
CA ASN A 33 -22.12 24.28 14.30
C ASN A 33 -22.84 25.20 15.30
N GLY A 34 -22.45 26.48 15.30
CA GLY A 34 -23.16 27.54 15.99
C GLY A 34 -24.59 27.74 15.47
N VAL A 35 -25.52 27.86 16.42
CA VAL A 35 -26.82 28.54 16.36
C VAL A 35 -27.89 27.93 15.44
N SER A 36 -28.72 27.06 16.03
CA SER A 36 -30.17 27.25 15.92
C SER A 36 -30.78 27.24 17.33
N ASN A 37 -31.29 28.41 17.72
CA ASN A 37 -32.14 28.57 18.90
C ASN A 37 -33.41 27.74 18.71
N GLY A 38 -33.68 26.82 19.61
CA GLY A 38 -34.96 26.11 19.66
C GLY A 38 -34.86 24.80 20.42
N GLY A 39 -35.22 24.82 21.70
CA GLY A 39 -35.21 23.63 22.52
C GLY A 39 -36.08 22.52 21.92
N SER A 40 -35.47 21.36 21.69
CA SER A 40 -36.18 20.09 21.76
C SER A 40 -35.21 19.00 22.22
N LYS A 41 -35.58 18.30 23.29
CA LYS A 41 -34.91 17.08 23.78
C LYS A 41 -35.27 15.89 22.87
N GLY A 42 -35.09 16.03 21.57
CA GLY A 42 -35.40 14.99 20.59
C GLY A 42 -34.63 15.16 19.30
N SER A 43 -33.38 14.67 19.21
CA SER A 43 -32.74 14.52 17.89
C SER A 43 -31.54 13.55 17.79
N LYS A 44 -31.21 12.71 18.79
CA LYS A 44 -30.19 11.66 18.57
C LYS A 44 -30.56 10.72 17.41
N GLN A 45 -31.86 10.47 17.23
CA GLN A 45 -32.37 9.61 16.17
C GLN A 45 -32.39 10.29 14.79
N GLY A 46 -32.56 11.63 14.74
CA GLY A 46 -32.54 12.41 13.50
C GLY A 46 -31.12 12.70 13.00
N SER A 47 -30.16 12.94 13.91
CA SER A 47 -28.74 13.07 13.58
C SER A 47 -28.16 11.76 13.04
N ALA A 48 -28.47 10.62 13.68
CA ALA A 48 -28.00 9.31 13.22
C ALA A 48 -28.57 8.92 11.84
N ALA A 49 -29.84 9.24 11.57
CA ALA A 49 -30.45 9.00 10.26
C ALA A 49 -29.79 9.85 9.16
N CYS A 50 -29.54 11.14 9.42
CA CYS A 50 -28.86 12.03 8.50
C CYS A 50 -27.41 11.59 8.21
N ASP A 51 -26.69 11.10 9.22
CA ASP A 51 -25.33 10.56 9.05
C ASP A 51 -25.33 9.27 8.22
N ASP A 52 -26.30 8.39 8.44
CA ASP A 52 -26.43 7.16 7.65
C ASP A 52 -26.82 7.46 6.20
N ASP A 53 -27.70 8.42 5.94
CA ASP A 53 -28.06 8.86 4.59
C ASP A 53 -26.84 9.42 3.84
N ARG A 54 -26.08 10.34 4.47
CA ARG A 54 -24.85 10.89 3.89
C ARG A 54 -23.80 9.81 3.58
N ASN A 55 -23.60 8.87 4.50
CA ASN A 55 -22.68 7.76 4.28
C ASN A 55 -23.13 6.85 3.12
N ASN A 56 -24.44 6.62 2.99
CA ASN A 56 -25.02 5.82 1.91
C ASN A 56 -24.89 6.51 0.55
N GLU A 57 -25.06 7.84 0.48
CA GLU A 57 -24.86 8.62 -0.76
C GLU A 57 -23.42 8.55 -1.25
N ILE A 58 -22.45 8.70 -0.34
CA ILE A 58 -21.03 8.56 -0.67
C ILE A 58 -20.75 7.13 -1.15
N LEU A 59 -21.24 6.12 -0.44
CA LEU A 59 -21.05 4.73 -0.83
C LEU A 59 -21.62 4.45 -2.22
N ALA A 60 -22.84 4.93 -2.52
CA ALA A 60 -23.45 4.80 -3.84
C ALA A 60 -22.61 5.48 -4.94
N THR A 61 -22.02 6.64 -4.64
CA THR A 61 -21.11 7.33 -5.56
C THR A 61 -19.84 6.51 -5.83
N LEU A 62 -19.22 5.97 -4.79
CA LEU A 62 -18.02 5.12 -4.92
C LEU A 62 -18.33 3.84 -5.70
N ASP A 63 -19.49 3.23 -5.47
CA ASP A 63 -19.93 2.02 -6.17
C ASP A 63 -20.18 2.30 -7.66
N ALA A 64 -20.79 3.46 -7.98
CA ALA A 64 -21.01 3.89 -9.36
C ALA A 64 -19.70 4.10 -10.12
N LEU A 65 -18.68 4.68 -9.48
CA LEU A 65 -17.35 4.87 -10.08
C LEU A 65 -16.66 3.55 -10.45
N ASN A 66 -16.94 2.46 -9.72
CA ASN A 66 -16.32 1.14 -9.91
C ASN A 66 -17.13 0.20 -10.82
N ASN A 67 -18.42 0.44 -11.03
CA ASN A 67 -19.31 -0.44 -11.80
C ASN A 67 -19.29 -0.14 -13.31
N PRO A 68 -18.75 -1.00 -14.19
CA PRO A 68 -18.66 -0.73 -15.63
C PRO A 68 -20.00 -0.61 -16.37
N LYS A 69 -21.11 -0.95 -15.71
CA LYS A 69 -22.48 -0.81 -16.24
C LYS A 69 -23.13 0.51 -15.85
N ASP A 70 -22.55 1.25 -14.91
CA ASP A 70 -23.04 2.56 -14.49
C ASP A 70 -22.61 3.65 -15.47
N SER A 71 -23.42 4.69 -15.64
CA SER A 71 -23.10 5.84 -16.48
C SER A 71 -21.95 6.69 -15.93
N HIS A 72 -21.70 6.62 -14.63
CA HIS A 72 -20.64 7.37 -13.95
C HIS A 72 -19.32 6.57 -13.85
N PHE A 73 -19.24 5.39 -14.46
CA PHE A 73 -18.03 4.59 -14.46
C PHE A 73 -16.85 5.35 -15.10
N GLU A 74 -15.74 5.41 -14.36
CA GLU A 74 -14.49 6.00 -14.84
C GLU A 74 -13.36 4.97 -14.80
N PRO A 75 -12.78 4.56 -15.94
CA PRO A 75 -11.60 3.71 -15.93
C PRO A 75 -10.38 4.51 -15.46
N SER A 76 -9.54 3.91 -14.63
CA SER A 76 -8.25 4.49 -14.26
C SER A 76 -7.28 4.30 -15.43
N LEU A 77 -6.83 5.39 -16.06
CA LEU A 77 -5.95 5.34 -17.23
C LEU A 77 -4.49 5.59 -16.89
N PHE A 78 -4.27 6.61 -16.09
CA PHE A 78 -2.99 7.08 -15.60
C PHE A 78 -3.08 7.23 -14.09
N ASN A 79 -1.93 7.22 -13.44
CA ASN A 79 -1.83 7.47 -12.02
C ASN A 79 -1.66 8.96 -11.67
N ASN A 80 -1.45 9.86 -12.64
CA ASN A 80 -1.21 11.29 -12.34
C ASN A 80 -2.43 12.18 -12.54
N VAL A 81 -3.52 11.67 -13.12
CA VAL A 81 -4.69 12.47 -13.51
C VAL A 81 -5.95 11.64 -13.52
N ASP A 82 -7.05 12.19 -12.99
CA ASP A 82 -8.37 11.57 -13.04
C ASP A 82 -8.98 11.67 -14.44
N TYR A 83 -9.86 10.73 -14.79
CA TYR A 83 -10.37 10.57 -16.15
C TYR A 83 -11.07 11.82 -16.71
N ASP A 84 -11.90 12.48 -15.90
CA ASP A 84 -12.62 13.71 -16.25
C ASP A 84 -11.71 14.94 -16.37
N GLN A 85 -10.55 14.91 -15.71
CA GLN A 85 -9.53 15.97 -15.77
C GLN A 85 -8.62 15.84 -17.00
N ILE A 86 -8.73 14.76 -17.77
CA ILE A 86 -7.96 14.59 -19.02
C ILE A 86 -8.52 15.53 -20.09
N GLN A 87 -8.15 16.80 -20.00
CA GLN A 87 -8.47 17.85 -20.98
C GLN A 87 -7.44 17.96 -22.10
N TRP A 88 -6.57 16.96 -22.26
CA TRP A 88 -5.55 16.98 -23.30
C TRP A 88 -6.22 17.19 -24.67
N LYS A 89 -5.67 18.11 -25.47
CA LYS A 89 -6.22 18.66 -26.72
C LYS A 89 -7.23 17.70 -27.37
N LYS A 90 -8.45 18.15 -27.69
CA LYS A 90 -9.56 17.34 -28.27
C LYS A 90 -9.13 16.23 -29.25
N TRP A 91 -8.08 16.48 -30.03
CA TRP A 91 -7.39 15.50 -30.87
C TRP A 91 -6.87 14.25 -30.12
N PHE A 92 -6.05 14.38 -29.06
CA PHE A 92 -5.45 13.25 -28.34
C PHE A 92 -6.54 12.35 -27.74
N ASN A 93 -7.53 12.96 -27.10
CA ASN A 93 -8.68 12.24 -26.56
C ASN A 93 -9.45 11.50 -27.67
N ARG A 94 -9.68 12.15 -28.82
CA ARG A 94 -10.45 11.59 -29.93
C ARG A 94 -9.73 10.42 -30.62
N PHE A 95 -8.44 10.55 -30.87
CA PHE A 95 -7.70 9.63 -31.74
C PHE A 95 -6.82 8.63 -30.99
N ILE A 96 -6.46 8.89 -29.73
CA ILE A 96 -5.59 8.00 -28.93
C ILE A 96 -6.37 7.37 -27.78
N LEU A 97 -6.90 8.17 -26.84
CA LEU A 97 -7.52 7.60 -25.63
C LEU A 97 -8.83 6.86 -25.89
N ARG A 98 -9.75 7.47 -26.66
CA ARG A 98 -11.06 6.86 -26.94
C ARG A 98 -10.94 5.49 -27.63
N PRO A 99 -10.05 5.30 -28.64
CA PRO A 99 -9.80 3.96 -29.18
C PRO A 99 -9.06 3.02 -28.22
N TYR A 100 -8.13 3.55 -27.42
CA TYR A 100 -7.33 2.74 -26.48
C TYR A 100 -8.19 2.09 -25.38
N ILE A 101 -9.11 2.83 -24.77
CA ILE A 101 -9.93 2.35 -23.63
C ILE A 101 -10.64 1.01 -23.91
N PRO A 102 -11.47 0.86 -24.96
CA PRO A 102 -12.17 -0.40 -25.20
C PRO A 102 -11.22 -1.55 -25.52
N ILE A 103 -10.09 -1.27 -26.20
CA ILE A 103 -9.05 -2.26 -26.46
C ILE A 103 -8.43 -2.72 -25.14
N ALA A 104 -8.02 -1.77 -24.28
CA ALA A 104 -7.42 -2.05 -22.98
C ALA A 104 -8.38 -2.84 -22.08
N LYS A 105 -9.65 -2.43 -21.98
CA LYS A 105 -10.70 -3.16 -21.26
C LYS A 105 -10.92 -4.58 -21.81
N SER A 106 -10.66 -4.81 -23.10
CA SER A 106 -10.70 -6.17 -23.67
C SER A 106 -9.52 -7.05 -23.24
N ILE A 107 -8.49 -6.46 -22.62
CA ILE A 107 -7.23 -7.10 -22.22
C ILE A 107 -7.12 -7.28 -20.70
N VAL A 108 -7.38 -6.22 -19.93
CA VAL A 108 -7.25 -6.22 -18.47
C VAL A 108 -8.31 -7.06 -17.80
N ARG A 109 -7.98 -7.68 -16.66
CA ARG A 109 -8.89 -8.58 -15.94
C ARG A 109 -10.16 -7.86 -15.47
N PHE A 110 -9.99 -6.72 -14.80
CA PHE A 110 -11.07 -5.84 -14.39
C PHE A 110 -11.05 -4.57 -15.22
N ASP A 111 -12.22 -4.06 -15.62
CA ASP A 111 -12.36 -2.87 -16.47
C ASP A 111 -11.72 -1.61 -15.85
N THR A 112 -11.54 -1.62 -14.54
CA THR A 112 -10.85 -0.61 -13.73
C THR A 112 -9.33 -0.61 -13.87
N ASP A 113 -8.74 -1.72 -14.33
CA ASP A 113 -7.29 -1.96 -14.32
C ASP A 113 -6.59 -1.51 -15.61
N VAL A 114 -7.23 -0.68 -16.43
CA VAL A 114 -6.61 -0.13 -17.64
C VAL A 114 -5.25 0.49 -17.35
N VAL A 115 -5.11 1.15 -16.20
CA VAL A 115 -3.85 1.71 -15.69
C VAL A 115 -2.74 0.66 -15.55
N MET A 116 -3.04 -0.58 -15.17
CA MET A 116 -2.02 -1.65 -15.06
C MET A 116 -1.50 -2.03 -16.45
N LEU A 117 -2.38 -2.12 -17.46
CA LEU A 117 -1.93 -2.33 -18.84
C LEU A 117 -1.11 -1.15 -19.35
N THR A 118 -1.49 0.08 -19.05
CA THR A 118 -0.71 1.28 -19.40
C THR A 118 0.71 1.19 -18.83
N HIS A 119 0.86 0.76 -17.57
CA HIS A 119 2.17 0.55 -16.95
C HIS A 119 2.94 -0.61 -17.58
N LEU A 120 2.30 -1.74 -17.90
CA LEU A 120 2.95 -2.82 -18.63
C LEU A 120 3.50 -2.35 -19.98
N LEU A 121 2.68 -1.62 -20.76
CA LEU A 121 3.13 -1.03 -22.03
C LEU A 121 4.30 -0.08 -21.81
N LEU A 122 4.27 0.76 -20.78
CA LEU A 122 5.36 1.64 -20.41
C LEU A 122 6.65 0.84 -20.13
N TYR A 123 6.60 -0.15 -19.25
CA TYR A 123 7.78 -0.93 -18.87
C TYR A 123 8.38 -1.71 -20.06
N PHE A 124 7.54 -2.31 -20.91
CA PHE A 124 8.02 -3.05 -22.08
C PHE A 124 8.52 -2.15 -23.22
N THR A 125 8.16 -0.87 -23.24
CA THR A 125 8.62 0.08 -24.26
C THR A 125 9.77 0.96 -23.79
N THR A 126 10.02 1.07 -22.48
CA THR A 126 11.11 1.88 -21.92
C THR A 126 12.10 1.05 -21.11
N SER A 127 11.65 0.41 -20.03
CA SER A 127 12.49 -0.34 -19.07
C SER A 127 13.24 -1.50 -19.73
N VAL A 128 12.52 -2.37 -20.45
CA VAL A 128 13.10 -3.55 -21.11
C VAL A 128 14.09 -3.17 -22.22
N PRO A 129 13.75 -2.29 -23.20
CA PRO A 129 14.72 -1.89 -24.22
C PRO A 129 15.94 -1.16 -23.65
N SER A 130 15.74 -0.34 -22.61
CA SER A 130 16.82 0.36 -21.92
C SER A 130 17.80 -0.62 -21.27
N ALA A 131 17.29 -1.65 -20.58
CA ALA A 131 18.10 -2.73 -20.02
C ALA A 131 18.88 -3.49 -21.11
N LEU A 132 18.19 -3.89 -22.19
CA LEU A 132 18.82 -4.60 -23.31
C LEU A 132 19.94 -3.77 -23.96
N PHE A 133 19.73 -2.47 -24.16
CA PHE A 133 20.75 -1.60 -24.74
C PHE A 133 21.94 -1.42 -23.79
N LEU A 134 21.74 -1.37 -22.47
CA LEU A 134 22.84 -1.34 -21.51
C LEU A 134 23.69 -2.62 -21.56
N TYR A 135 23.08 -3.78 -21.81
CA TYR A 135 23.79 -5.06 -21.88
C TYR A 135 24.45 -5.36 -23.23
N PHE A 136 23.77 -5.03 -24.33
CA PHE A 136 24.18 -5.44 -25.69
C PHE A 136 24.63 -4.27 -26.57
N GLY A 137 24.28 -3.05 -26.19
CA GLY A 137 24.73 -1.82 -26.86
C GLY A 137 26.00 -1.26 -26.24
N LYS A 138 26.23 0.04 -26.46
CA LYS A 138 27.36 0.75 -25.86
C LYS A 138 26.95 1.25 -24.47
N PHE A 139 27.44 0.57 -23.43
CA PHE A 139 27.28 1.06 -22.07
C PHE A 139 27.86 2.46 -21.91
N THR A 140 27.10 3.36 -21.28
CA THR A 140 27.58 4.64 -20.79
C THR A 140 26.97 4.89 -19.42
N TRP A 141 27.73 5.55 -18.54
CA TRP A 141 27.22 5.93 -17.22
C TRP A 141 26.02 6.88 -17.29
N ILE A 142 25.96 7.74 -18.31
CA ILE A 142 24.80 8.62 -18.52
C ILE A 142 23.54 7.78 -18.71
N HIS A 143 23.57 6.79 -19.61
CA HIS A 143 22.43 5.89 -19.80
C HIS A 143 22.18 5.05 -18.54
N GLY A 144 23.21 4.52 -17.89
CA GLY A 144 23.05 3.78 -16.63
C GLY A 144 22.33 4.59 -15.55
N ILE A 145 22.70 5.86 -15.36
CA ILE A 145 22.05 6.77 -14.40
C ILE A 145 20.61 7.09 -14.83
N LEU A 146 20.37 7.44 -16.09
CA LEU A 146 19.02 7.70 -16.59
C LEU A 146 18.11 6.47 -16.45
N HIS A 147 18.65 5.27 -16.69
CA HIS A 147 17.96 4.02 -16.46
C HIS A 147 17.57 3.86 -14.99
N MET A 148 18.50 4.07 -14.06
CA MET A 148 18.22 3.95 -12.62
C MET A 148 17.20 4.98 -12.13
N VAL A 149 17.27 6.23 -12.62
CA VAL A 149 16.26 7.26 -12.29
C VAL A 149 14.87 6.84 -12.79
N MET A 150 14.80 6.33 -14.03
CA MET A 150 13.56 5.78 -14.59
C MET A 150 13.04 4.60 -13.77
N GLN A 151 13.88 3.61 -13.42
CA GLN A 151 13.45 2.49 -12.56
C GLN A 151 12.99 2.98 -11.19
N GLY A 152 13.70 3.92 -10.57
CA GLY A 152 13.30 4.54 -9.30
C GLY A 152 11.88 5.10 -9.34
N SER A 153 11.50 5.75 -10.45
CA SER A 153 10.13 6.25 -10.65
C SER A 153 9.09 5.15 -10.87
N TYR A 154 9.51 3.95 -11.31
CA TYR A 154 8.62 2.83 -11.59
C TYR A 154 8.48 1.84 -10.42
N ILE A 155 9.50 1.71 -9.57
CA ILE A 155 9.56 0.68 -8.52
C ILE A 155 8.31 0.65 -7.64
N GLY A 156 7.80 1.80 -7.20
CA GLY A 156 6.59 1.89 -6.38
C GLY A 156 5.37 1.35 -7.13
N THR A 157 5.02 1.98 -8.26
CA THR A 157 3.90 1.56 -9.12
C THR A 157 3.99 0.08 -9.52
N TYR A 158 5.17 -0.40 -9.91
CA TYR A 158 5.37 -1.80 -10.29
C TYR A 158 5.16 -2.75 -9.11
N THR A 159 5.75 -2.44 -7.96
CA THR A 159 5.64 -3.29 -6.76
C THR A 159 4.19 -3.46 -6.34
N LEU A 160 3.39 -2.40 -6.39
CA LEU A 160 1.98 -2.49 -6.04
C LEU A 160 1.11 -3.07 -7.15
N MET A 161 1.48 -2.94 -8.43
CA MET A 161 0.87 -3.74 -9.50
C MET A 161 1.14 -5.23 -9.28
N MET A 162 2.36 -5.59 -8.86
CA MET A 162 2.71 -6.97 -8.51
C MET A 162 2.00 -7.46 -7.24
N HIS A 163 1.79 -6.59 -6.25
CA HIS A 163 0.95 -6.89 -5.09
C HIS A 163 -0.47 -7.26 -5.53
N GLN A 164 -1.07 -6.50 -6.44
CA GLN A 164 -2.37 -6.84 -7.03
C GLN A 164 -2.30 -8.13 -7.84
N HIS A 165 -1.26 -8.33 -8.65
CA HIS A 165 -1.08 -9.54 -9.46
C HIS A 165 -1.04 -10.82 -8.59
N ILE A 166 -0.25 -10.82 -7.51
CA ILE A 166 -0.06 -12.01 -6.68
C ILE A 166 -1.28 -12.35 -5.82
N HIS A 167 -2.05 -11.35 -5.40
CA HIS A 167 -3.31 -11.56 -4.69
C HIS A 167 -4.43 -11.94 -5.66
N GLN A 168 -4.66 -11.14 -6.70
CA GLN A 168 -5.74 -11.37 -7.68
C GLN A 168 -5.46 -12.53 -8.65
N ARG A 169 -4.27 -13.14 -8.62
CA ARG A 169 -3.84 -14.22 -9.53
C ARG A 169 -3.78 -13.76 -10.98
N GLY A 170 -3.18 -12.60 -11.20
CA GLY A 170 -3.05 -11.98 -12.53
C GLY A 170 -3.81 -10.67 -12.69
N VAL A 171 -3.33 -9.82 -13.60
CA VAL A 171 -3.93 -8.51 -13.92
C VAL A 171 -4.60 -8.49 -15.29
N LEU A 172 -4.37 -9.52 -16.12
CA LEU A 172 -4.97 -9.65 -17.44
C LEU A 172 -6.05 -10.76 -17.50
N LYS A 173 -6.89 -10.70 -18.54
CA LYS A 173 -7.90 -11.76 -18.83
C LYS A 173 -7.21 -13.07 -19.19
N LYS A 174 -7.91 -14.19 -18.93
CA LYS A 174 -7.40 -15.57 -19.19
C LYS A 174 -6.87 -15.80 -20.60
N LYS A 175 -7.43 -15.14 -21.63
CA LYS A 175 -6.92 -15.24 -23.01
C LYS A 175 -5.48 -14.73 -23.18
N PHE A 176 -4.99 -13.93 -22.24
CA PHE A 176 -3.62 -13.41 -22.16
C PHE A 176 -2.81 -14.07 -21.02
N ALA A 177 -3.28 -15.18 -20.45
CA ALA A 177 -2.66 -15.80 -19.28
C ALA A 177 -1.18 -16.16 -19.46
N ALA A 178 -0.77 -16.52 -20.68
CA ALA A 178 0.64 -16.80 -20.96
C ALA A 178 1.52 -15.56 -20.75
N PHE A 179 1.11 -14.41 -21.29
CA PHE A 179 1.84 -13.15 -21.07
C PHE A 179 1.76 -12.71 -19.60
N ASP A 180 0.57 -12.77 -19.01
CA ASP A 180 0.31 -12.42 -17.60
C ASP A 180 1.14 -13.23 -16.61
N LEU A 181 1.43 -14.50 -16.94
CA LEU A 181 2.31 -15.38 -16.17
C LEU A 181 3.80 -15.06 -16.39
N LEU A 182 4.19 -14.69 -17.61
CA LEU A 182 5.59 -14.60 -18.02
C LEU A 182 6.20 -13.21 -17.79
N PHE A 183 5.42 -12.14 -17.87
CA PHE A 183 5.98 -10.78 -17.75
C PHE A 183 6.79 -10.57 -16.45
N PRO A 184 6.37 -11.08 -15.25
CA PRO A 184 7.12 -10.86 -14.03
C PRO A 184 8.53 -11.44 -14.09
N TYR A 185 8.75 -12.54 -14.82
CA TYR A 185 10.10 -13.12 -14.96
C TYR A 185 11.07 -12.21 -15.71
N ILE A 186 10.56 -11.25 -16.49
CA ILE A 186 11.35 -10.22 -17.17
C ILE A 186 11.43 -8.96 -16.30
N THR A 187 10.30 -8.50 -15.77
CA THR A 187 10.21 -7.18 -15.13
C THR A 187 10.53 -7.17 -13.64
N ASP A 188 10.33 -8.29 -12.91
CA ASP A 188 10.68 -8.38 -11.48
C ASP A 188 12.16 -8.03 -11.23
N PRO A 189 13.12 -8.64 -11.94
CA PRO A 189 14.54 -8.31 -11.77
C PRO A 189 14.86 -6.83 -12.01
N LEU A 190 14.25 -6.23 -13.03
CA LEU A 190 14.48 -4.82 -13.41
C LEU A 190 14.00 -3.85 -12.33
N MET A 191 13.03 -4.28 -11.51
CA MET A 191 12.42 -3.51 -10.44
C MET A 191 12.95 -3.90 -9.06
N GLY A 192 13.96 -4.79 -9.01
CA GLY A 192 14.63 -5.22 -7.79
C GLY A 192 14.02 -6.43 -7.08
N HIS A 193 12.96 -7.02 -7.62
CA HIS A 193 12.38 -8.25 -7.08
C HIS A 193 13.20 -9.46 -7.54
N SER A 194 13.45 -10.41 -6.64
CA SER A 194 13.80 -11.77 -7.04
C SER A 194 12.53 -12.52 -7.46
N TRP A 195 12.67 -13.48 -8.37
CA TRP A 195 11.52 -14.19 -8.95
C TRP A 195 10.67 -14.85 -7.87
N ASN A 196 9.35 -14.63 -7.88
CA ASN A 196 8.38 -15.22 -6.96
C ASN A 196 8.62 -14.99 -5.44
N SER A 197 9.72 -14.40 -5.02
CA SER A 197 10.03 -14.24 -3.60
C SER A 197 9.05 -13.31 -2.92
N TYR A 198 8.57 -12.27 -3.62
CA TYR A 198 7.51 -11.41 -3.12
C TYR A 198 6.21 -12.19 -2.86
N TYR A 199 5.83 -13.13 -3.72
CA TYR A 199 4.67 -14.00 -3.49
C TYR A 199 4.85 -14.88 -2.25
N TYR A 200 6.00 -15.55 -2.12
CA TYR A 200 6.23 -16.44 -0.99
C TYR A 200 6.34 -15.68 0.33
N HIS A 201 7.03 -14.55 0.35
CA HIS A 201 7.16 -13.74 1.55
C HIS A 201 5.86 -13.03 1.91
N HIS A 202 5.21 -12.35 0.97
CA HIS A 202 4.00 -11.58 1.25
C HIS A 202 2.79 -12.48 1.49
N VAL A 203 2.40 -13.27 0.48
CA VAL A 203 1.13 -14.01 0.49
C VAL A 203 1.22 -15.29 1.33
N LYS A 204 2.34 -15.99 1.27
CA LYS A 204 2.49 -17.32 1.89
C LYS A 204 3.09 -17.28 3.29
N HIS A 205 3.57 -16.12 3.73
CA HIS A 205 4.23 -15.95 5.02
C HIS A 205 3.62 -14.75 5.79
N HIS A 206 3.84 -13.51 5.34
CA HIS A 206 3.41 -12.30 6.06
C HIS A 206 1.89 -12.24 6.29
N HIS A 207 1.08 -12.50 5.27
CA HIS A 207 -0.39 -12.58 5.40
C HIS A 207 -0.88 -13.72 6.29
N VAL A 208 -0.10 -14.80 6.42
CA VAL A 208 -0.44 -15.92 7.29
C VAL A 208 -0.17 -15.55 8.75
N GLU A 209 0.91 -14.81 8.99
CA GLU A 209 1.35 -14.44 10.34
C GLU A 209 0.76 -13.11 10.84
N GLY A 210 0.32 -12.22 9.94
CA GLY A 210 -0.40 -10.99 10.29
C GLY A 210 0.43 -10.01 11.13
N ASN A 211 1.72 -9.83 10.81
CA ASN A 211 2.69 -9.11 11.66
C ASN A 211 2.87 -9.70 13.07
N GLY A 212 2.36 -10.91 13.30
CA GLY A 212 2.54 -11.66 14.54
C GLY A 212 4.00 -12.07 14.79
N PRO A 213 4.29 -12.66 15.96
CA PRO A 213 5.65 -12.96 16.40
C PRO A 213 6.42 -13.95 15.51
N ASN A 214 5.75 -14.78 14.71
CA ASN A 214 6.44 -15.69 13.78
C ASN A 214 6.65 -15.07 12.39
N ASP A 215 6.13 -13.86 12.16
CA ASP A 215 6.41 -13.12 10.95
C ASP A 215 7.89 -12.70 10.91
N LEU A 216 8.62 -13.12 9.88
CA LEU A 216 9.99 -12.70 9.58
C LEU A 216 10.13 -11.18 9.38
N SER A 217 9.06 -10.50 8.99
CA SER A 217 8.96 -9.04 8.93
C SER A 217 8.15 -8.44 10.09
N SER A 218 8.04 -9.14 11.22
CA SER A 218 7.32 -8.62 12.39
C SER A 218 8.01 -7.39 13.00
N THR A 219 7.20 -6.40 13.38
CA THR A 219 7.64 -5.22 14.14
C THR A 219 7.42 -5.36 15.65
N VAL A 220 6.73 -6.40 16.14
CA VAL A 220 6.20 -6.44 17.52
C VAL A 220 7.30 -6.52 18.57
N ARG A 221 8.41 -7.22 18.27
CA ARG A 221 9.59 -7.32 19.16
C ARG A 221 10.45 -6.06 19.19
N TYR A 222 10.21 -5.14 18.26
CA TYR A 222 10.99 -3.93 18.13
C TYR A 222 10.30 -2.75 18.80
N GLN A 223 11.13 -1.86 19.36
CA GLN A 223 10.71 -0.50 19.71
C GLN A 223 10.63 0.29 18.42
N ARG A 224 9.42 0.69 18.01
CA ARG A 224 9.13 1.15 16.64
C ARG A 224 9.52 2.60 16.35
N ASP A 225 10.04 3.30 17.37
CA ASP A 225 10.61 4.65 17.27
C ASP A 225 12.09 4.71 17.66
N ASP A 226 12.78 3.56 17.61
CA ASP A 226 14.22 3.46 17.86
C ASP A 226 14.98 3.12 16.57
N ILE A 227 16.01 3.92 16.27
CA ILE A 227 16.79 3.79 15.03
C ILE A 227 17.63 2.52 14.99
N TRP A 228 18.15 2.05 16.12
CA TRP A 228 18.99 0.85 16.14
C TRP A 228 18.15 -0.42 15.95
N HIS A 229 16.96 -0.43 16.54
CA HIS A 229 15.96 -1.45 16.30
C HIS A 229 15.52 -1.49 14.84
N PHE A 230 15.27 -0.33 14.23
CA PHE A 230 14.97 -0.24 12.80
C PHE A 230 16.12 -0.76 11.93
N LEU A 231 17.37 -0.36 12.21
CA LEU A 231 18.54 -0.85 11.47
C LEU A 231 18.75 -2.36 11.64
N HIS A 232 18.50 -2.91 12.83
CA HIS A 232 18.55 -4.35 13.07
C HIS A 232 17.46 -5.08 12.27
N TYR A 233 16.23 -4.55 12.27
CA TYR A 233 15.11 -5.07 11.49
C TYR A 233 15.42 -5.08 9.98
N VAL A 234 15.85 -3.94 9.42
CA VAL A 234 16.22 -3.84 8.01
C VAL A 234 17.38 -4.77 7.68
N GLY A 235 18.46 -4.75 8.48
CA GLY A 235 19.65 -5.56 8.26
C GLY A 235 19.34 -7.06 8.26
N ARG A 236 18.49 -7.52 9.19
CA ARG A 236 18.08 -8.93 9.25
C ARG A 236 17.39 -9.35 7.95
N PHE A 237 16.37 -8.62 7.51
CA PHE A 237 15.67 -8.92 6.27
C PHE A 237 16.61 -8.85 5.06
N TYR A 238 17.41 -7.78 4.98
CA TYR A 238 18.26 -7.50 3.84
C TYR A 238 19.26 -8.62 3.53
N PHE A 239 19.86 -9.21 4.57
CA PHE A 239 20.92 -10.21 4.43
C PHE A 239 20.42 -11.66 4.57
N PHE A 240 19.38 -11.91 5.38
CA PHE A 240 19.03 -13.28 5.78
C PHE A 240 17.69 -13.79 5.28
N VAL A 241 16.80 -12.94 4.72
CA VAL A 241 15.45 -13.38 4.33
C VAL A 241 15.43 -14.57 3.36
N TRP A 242 16.39 -14.62 2.42
CA TRP A 242 16.51 -15.70 1.42
C TRP A 242 16.75 -17.07 2.05
N ALA A 243 17.31 -17.11 3.27
CA ALA A 243 17.51 -18.33 4.05
C ALA A 243 16.42 -18.52 5.10
N GLU A 244 16.03 -17.45 5.81
CA GLU A 244 15.02 -17.50 6.88
C GLU A 244 13.65 -17.92 6.38
N LEU A 245 13.24 -17.49 5.17
CA LEU A 245 11.94 -17.82 4.60
C LEU A 245 11.79 -19.32 4.28
N PRO A 246 12.72 -19.98 3.56
CA PRO A 246 12.72 -21.44 3.44
C PRO A 246 12.76 -22.16 4.79
N MET A 247 13.58 -21.71 5.73
CA MET A 247 13.67 -22.31 7.07
C MET A 247 12.37 -22.18 7.87
N TYR A 248 11.66 -21.06 7.74
CA TYR A 248 10.32 -20.90 8.28
C TYR A 248 9.37 -21.95 7.68
N PHE A 249 9.31 -22.09 6.35
CA PHE A 249 8.44 -23.10 5.73
C PHE A 249 8.80 -24.54 6.11
N ILE A 250 10.07 -24.85 6.37
CA ILE A 250 10.48 -26.17 6.87
C ILE A 250 9.94 -26.41 8.29
N ARG A 251 10.06 -25.40 9.19
CA ARG A 251 9.53 -25.46 10.56
C ARG A 251 8.01 -25.66 10.56
N GLU A 252 7.31 -24.98 9.66
CA GLU A 252 5.86 -25.13 9.44
C GLU A 252 5.47 -26.37 8.62
N LYS A 253 6.41 -27.28 8.32
CA LYS A 253 6.21 -28.52 7.54
C LYS A 253 5.64 -28.28 6.11
N ARG A 254 5.84 -27.08 5.56
CA ARG A 254 5.42 -26.65 4.21
C ARG A 254 6.57 -26.81 3.21
N TYR A 255 7.09 -28.03 3.09
CA TYR A 255 8.33 -28.33 2.33
C TYR A 255 8.32 -27.90 0.87
N VAL A 256 7.16 -27.95 0.20
CA VAL A 256 7.04 -27.49 -1.21
C VAL A 256 7.29 -25.98 -1.32
N PHE A 257 6.81 -25.19 -0.37
CA PHE A 257 7.08 -23.74 -0.39
C PHE A 257 8.53 -23.45 -0.03
N ALA A 258 9.11 -24.18 0.93
CA ALA A 258 10.53 -24.07 1.24
C ALA A 258 11.42 -24.32 0.01
N ALA A 259 11.18 -25.43 -0.70
CA ALA A 259 11.93 -25.78 -1.90
C ALA A 259 11.77 -24.72 -3.00
N LYS A 260 10.54 -24.23 -3.23
CA LYS A 260 10.28 -23.22 -4.26
C LYS A 260 10.88 -21.86 -3.93
N SER A 261 10.71 -21.35 -2.70
CA SER A 261 11.28 -20.05 -2.31
C SER A 261 12.80 -20.08 -2.39
N MET A 262 13.43 -21.17 -1.92
CA MET A 262 14.88 -21.36 -2.03
C MET A 262 15.34 -21.44 -3.48
N PHE A 263 14.65 -22.24 -4.32
CA PHE A 263 14.99 -22.39 -5.73
C PHE A 263 15.01 -21.04 -6.46
N TRP A 264 13.99 -20.21 -6.25
CA TRP A 264 13.89 -18.94 -6.95
C TRP A 264 14.89 -17.90 -6.47
N ASP A 265 15.09 -17.75 -5.15
CA ASP A 265 16.08 -16.80 -4.62
C ASP A 265 17.51 -17.20 -5.00
N VAL A 266 17.88 -18.48 -4.83
CA VAL A 266 19.21 -18.97 -5.20
C VAL A 266 19.42 -18.86 -6.71
N GLY A 267 18.44 -19.28 -7.52
CA GLY A 267 18.50 -19.17 -8.97
C GLY A 267 18.66 -17.72 -9.45
N TYR A 268 17.96 -16.79 -8.81
CA TYR A 268 18.10 -15.36 -9.09
C TYR A 268 19.51 -14.84 -8.73
N TYR A 269 20.01 -15.13 -7.53
CA TYR A 269 21.36 -14.70 -7.14
C TYR A 269 22.45 -15.31 -8.00
N THR A 270 22.33 -16.59 -8.37
CA THR A 270 23.26 -17.22 -9.32
C THR A 270 23.22 -16.50 -10.67
N THR A 271 22.03 -16.14 -11.16
CA THR A 271 21.88 -15.37 -12.40
C THR A 271 22.56 -14.01 -12.32
N VAL A 272 22.29 -13.24 -11.25
CA VAL A 272 22.94 -11.93 -11.04
C VAL A 272 24.46 -12.08 -10.92
N TYR A 273 24.95 -13.08 -10.19
CA TYR A 273 26.38 -13.35 -10.06
C TYR A 273 27.05 -13.66 -11.41
N VAL A 274 26.46 -14.55 -12.21
CA VAL A 274 26.96 -14.91 -13.54
C VAL A 274 26.95 -13.68 -14.47
N LEU A 275 25.84 -12.93 -14.51
CA LEU A 275 25.74 -11.72 -15.33
C LEU A 275 26.73 -10.65 -14.87
N PHE A 276 26.98 -10.50 -13.57
CA PHE A 276 27.96 -9.57 -13.05
C PHE A 276 29.39 -9.95 -13.46
N LYS A 277 29.70 -11.25 -13.49
CA LYS A 277 31.01 -11.75 -13.98
C LYS A 277 31.24 -11.49 -15.47
N ILE A 278 30.17 -11.51 -16.27
CA ILE A 278 30.25 -11.26 -17.72
C ILE A 278 30.24 -9.75 -18.02
N ASN A 279 29.29 -9.02 -17.44
CA ASN A 279 29.02 -7.61 -17.70
C ASN A 279 28.74 -6.86 -16.37
N PRO A 280 29.78 -6.44 -15.62
CA PRO A 280 29.60 -5.89 -14.26
C PRO A 280 28.89 -4.53 -14.26
N LEU A 281 29.21 -3.63 -15.19
CA LEU A 281 28.62 -2.29 -15.21
C LEU A 281 27.11 -2.31 -15.53
N PRO A 282 26.64 -2.98 -16.61
CA PRO A 282 25.21 -3.11 -16.87
C PRO A 282 24.47 -3.83 -15.73
N THR A 283 25.04 -4.93 -15.22
CA THR A 283 24.42 -5.69 -14.12
C THR A 283 24.27 -4.88 -12.85
N THR A 284 25.22 -3.98 -12.57
CA THR A 284 25.13 -3.08 -11.43
C THR A 284 23.92 -2.14 -11.53
N CYS A 285 23.75 -1.48 -12.68
CA CYS A 285 22.67 -0.51 -12.88
C CYS A 285 21.30 -1.16 -13.07
N VAL A 286 21.24 -2.32 -13.74
CA VAL A 286 19.98 -2.94 -14.18
C VAL A 286 19.40 -3.91 -13.16
N LEU A 287 20.24 -4.61 -12.38
CA LEU A 287 19.80 -5.69 -11.50
C LEU A 287 20.21 -5.49 -10.04
N LEU A 288 21.50 -5.19 -9.79
CA LEU A 288 22.03 -5.14 -8.44
C LEU A 288 21.49 -3.94 -7.67
N LEU A 289 21.62 -2.71 -8.20
CA LEU A 289 21.15 -1.52 -7.50
C LEU A 289 19.63 -1.51 -7.29
N PRO A 290 18.78 -1.87 -8.27
CA PRO A 290 17.35 -2.05 -8.03
C PRO A 290 17.05 -3.04 -6.90
N LEU A 291 17.73 -4.20 -6.86
CA LEU A 291 17.56 -5.20 -5.79
C LEU A 291 17.89 -4.64 -4.41
N LEU A 292 19.01 -3.94 -4.29
CA LEU A 292 19.47 -3.35 -3.03
C LEU A 292 18.51 -2.24 -2.57
N ILE A 293 18.08 -1.35 -3.48
CA ILE A 293 17.16 -0.25 -3.17
C ILE A 293 15.79 -0.78 -2.75
N LEU A 294 15.22 -1.72 -3.51
CA LEU A 294 13.89 -2.25 -3.23
C LEU A 294 13.81 -2.91 -1.86
N ARG A 295 14.84 -3.67 -1.44
CA ARG A 295 14.84 -4.32 -0.11
C ARG A 295 14.70 -3.33 1.03
N VAL A 296 15.46 -2.24 0.97
CA VAL A 296 15.34 -1.17 1.98
C VAL A 296 13.97 -0.53 1.90
N ALA A 297 13.49 -0.23 0.70
CA ALA A 297 12.18 0.39 0.48
C ALA A 297 11.02 -0.44 1.04
N LEU A 298 10.99 -1.76 0.79
CA LEU A 298 9.98 -2.68 1.32
C LEU A 298 9.99 -2.69 2.86
N MET A 299 11.16 -2.66 3.48
CA MET A 299 11.28 -2.68 4.94
C MET A 299 10.90 -1.35 5.59
N ILE A 300 11.22 -0.22 4.95
CA ILE A 300 10.71 1.11 5.37
C ILE A 300 9.18 1.14 5.30
N GLY A 301 8.59 0.63 4.21
CA GLY A 301 7.15 0.57 4.02
C GLY A 301 6.45 -0.30 5.06
N ASN A 302 6.90 -1.55 5.22
CA ASN A 302 6.34 -2.49 6.20
C ASN A 302 6.44 -1.95 7.65
N TRP A 303 7.57 -1.31 7.99
CA TRP A 303 7.73 -0.69 9.30
C TRP A 303 6.67 0.38 9.54
N GLY A 304 6.44 1.27 8.57
CA GLY A 304 5.43 2.33 8.68
C GLY A 304 4.01 1.78 8.74
N GLN A 305 3.72 0.74 7.96
CA GLN A 305 2.44 0.02 7.93
C GLN A 305 2.08 -0.63 9.28
N HIS A 306 3.08 -1.12 10.00
CA HIS A 306 2.93 -1.88 11.25
C HIS A 306 3.65 -1.23 12.44
N ALA A 307 3.82 0.08 12.45
CA ALA A 307 4.50 0.79 13.53
C ALA A 307 3.62 0.99 14.77
N PHE A 308 2.31 1.04 14.60
CA PHE A 308 1.36 1.30 15.67
C PHE A 308 0.54 0.04 15.92
N VAL A 309 1.03 -0.80 16.82
CA VAL A 309 0.35 -2.03 17.24
C VAL A 309 -0.25 -1.79 18.61
N ASP A 310 -1.58 -1.90 18.70
CA ASP A 310 -2.30 -1.75 19.96
C ASP A 310 -1.83 -2.76 21.00
N ASP A 311 -1.65 -2.31 22.24
CA ASP A 311 -1.14 -3.16 23.30
C ASP A 311 -2.23 -4.02 23.95
N THR A 312 -3.52 -3.74 23.70
CA THR A 312 -4.64 -4.51 24.27
C THR A 312 -5.11 -5.62 23.35
N GLU A 313 -5.25 -5.35 22.05
CA GLU A 313 -5.70 -6.31 21.03
C GLU A 313 -4.74 -6.34 19.82
N PRO A 314 -3.47 -6.76 20.00
CA PRO A 314 -2.43 -6.70 18.97
C PRO A 314 -2.66 -7.64 17.78
N THR A 315 -3.59 -8.59 17.88
CA THR A 315 -3.92 -9.56 16.82
C THR A 315 -5.06 -9.08 15.92
N SER A 316 -5.73 -7.97 16.24
CA SER A 316 -6.80 -7.43 15.41
C SER A 316 -6.20 -6.62 14.26
N ASP A 317 -6.57 -6.93 13.01
CA ASP A 317 -6.10 -6.20 11.84
C ASP A 317 -6.44 -4.70 11.91
N TYR A 318 -7.55 -4.34 12.57
CA TYR A 318 -7.94 -2.94 12.82
C TYR A 318 -6.96 -2.17 13.73
N ARG A 319 -6.14 -2.91 14.50
CA ARG A 319 -5.30 -2.39 15.58
C ARG A 319 -3.82 -2.74 15.45
N SER A 320 -3.47 -3.62 14.51
CA SER A 320 -2.10 -4.00 14.17
C SER A 320 -1.60 -3.35 12.87
N SER A 321 -2.48 -2.62 12.18
CA SER A 321 -2.22 -1.92 10.92
C SER A 321 -2.90 -0.54 10.93
N ILE A 322 -2.51 0.33 9.99
CA ILE A 322 -3.07 1.68 9.87
C ILE A 322 -3.59 1.95 8.46
N THR A 323 -4.54 2.89 8.37
CA THR A 323 -5.06 3.40 7.09
C THR A 323 -4.55 4.82 6.85
N LEU A 324 -4.09 5.10 5.63
CA LEU A 324 -3.69 6.42 5.14
C LEU A 324 -4.68 6.84 4.05
N ILE A 325 -5.39 7.92 4.29
CA ILE A 325 -6.29 8.58 3.33
C ILE A 325 -5.60 9.88 2.91
N ASP A 326 -5.82 10.37 1.71
CA ASP A 326 -5.17 11.61 1.27
C ASP A 326 -3.64 11.52 1.29
N VAL A 327 -3.14 10.53 0.57
CA VAL A 327 -1.71 10.33 0.39
C VAL A 327 -1.38 10.05 -1.06
N VAL A 328 -0.22 10.53 -1.48
CA VAL A 328 0.29 10.41 -2.84
C VAL A 328 0.38 8.94 -3.26
N SER A 329 0.72 8.04 -2.32
CA SER A 329 0.71 6.60 -2.60
C SER A 329 -0.65 6.03 -3.00
N ASN A 330 -1.79 6.54 -2.53
CA ASN A 330 -3.09 6.00 -2.96
C ASN A 330 -3.33 6.21 -4.45
N ARG A 331 -2.86 7.35 -4.97
CA ARG A 331 -2.92 7.69 -6.38
C ARG A 331 -1.91 6.92 -7.23
N HIS A 332 -0.66 6.81 -6.80
CA HIS A 332 0.40 6.16 -7.61
C HIS A 332 0.61 4.68 -7.36
N SER A 333 0.11 4.16 -6.25
CA SER A 333 0.37 2.81 -5.76
C SER A 333 -0.93 2.04 -5.47
N PHE A 334 -1.99 2.32 -6.24
CA PHE A 334 -3.23 1.55 -6.22
C PHE A 334 -3.87 1.44 -4.82
N ASN A 335 -4.13 2.58 -4.16
CA ASN A 335 -4.77 2.63 -2.83
C ASN A 335 -4.03 1.82 -1.74
N ASP A 336 -2.69 1.72 -1.82
CA ASP A 336 -1.85 1.02 -0.82
C ASP A 336 -2.01 1.57 0.60
N GLY A 337 -2.39 2.84 0.77
CA GLY A 337 -2.68 3.45 2.06
C GLY A 337 -3.82 2.77 2.82
N TYR A 338 -4.67 1.98 2.17
CA TYR A 338 -5.73 1.22 2.85
C TYR A 338 -5.24 -0.14 3.36
N HIS A 339 -4.09 -0.18 4.04
CA HIS A 339 -3.44 -1.42 4.50
C HIS A 339 -4.30 -2.23 5.48
N THR A 340 -5.04 -1.58 6.38
CA THR A 340 -6.03 -2.27 7.23
C THR A 340 -7.09 -2.99 6.42
N SER A 341 -7.62 -2.35 5.38
CA SER A 341 -8.56 -2.98 4.47
C SER A 341 -7.89 -4.19 3.82
N HIS A 342 -6.66 -4.03 3.33
CA HIS A 342 -5.88 -5.11 2.72
C HIS A 342 -5.70 -6.34 3.62
N HIS A 343 -5.33 -6.18 4.90
CA HIS A 343 -5.21 -7.31 5.83
C HIS A 343 -6.55 -8.03 6.08
N LEU A 344 -7.65 -7.29 6.22
CA LEU A 344 -8.98 -7.86 6.43
C LEU A 344 -9.47 -8.71 5.25
N ASN A 345 -9.06 -8.39 4.03
CA ASN A 345 -9.31 -9.21 2.85
C ASN A 345 -8.23 -8.97 1.79
N PRO A 346 -7.19 -9.82 1.74
CA PRO A 346 -6.08 -9.65 0.81
C PRO A 346 -6.48 -9.81 -0.67
N MET A 347 -7.64 -10.44 -0.92
CA MET A 347 -8.22 -10.60 -2.26
C MET A 347 -9.12 -9.42 -2.66
N ARG A 348 -9.22 -8.36 -1.86
CA ARG A 348 -10.00 -7.17 -2.25
C ARG A 348 -9.29 -6.46 -3.40
N HIS A 349 -10.07 -6.05 -4.39
CA HIS A 349 -9.54 -5.26 -5.51
C HIS A 349 -9.18 -3.86 -5.02
N TRP A 350 -8.08 -3.30 -5.53
CA TRP A 350 -7.53 -2.04 -5.04
C TRP A 350 -8.52 -0.86 -5.03
N ARG A 351 -9.47 -0.81 -5.98
CA ARG A 351 -10.49 0.25 -6.03
C ARG A 351 -11.62 0.09 -5.03
N GLU A 352 -11.75 -1.09 -4.44
CA GLU A 352 -12.81 -1.39 -3.47
C GLU A 352 -12.39 -1.06 -2.02
N HIS A 353 -11.11 -0.72 -1.79
CA HIS A 353 -10.66 -0.38 -0.44
C HIS A 353 -11.36 0.86 0.15
N PRO A 354 -11.54 1.98 -0.59
CA PRO A 354 -12.31 3.12 -0.10
C PRO A 354 -13.78 2.77 0.18
N ASN A 355 -14.43 2.01 -0.71
CA ASN A 355 -15.82 1.55 -0.53
C ASN A 355 -15.96 0.73 0.75
N HIS A 356 -15.03 -0.21 0.98
CA HIS A 356 -15.01 -1.01 2.19
C HIS A 356 -14.78 -0.16 3.44
N PHE A 357 -13.85 0.80 3.40
CA PHE A 357 -13.62 1.71 4.52
C PHE A 357 -14.91 2.46 4.87
N MET A 358 -15.57 3.05 3.87
CA MET A 358 -16.81 3.81 4.07
C MET A 358 -17.92 2.93 4.67
N LYS A 359 -18.14 1.74 4.09
CA LYS A 359 -19.12 0.76 4.59
C LYS A 359 -18.84 0.30 6.02
N SER A 360 -17.56 0.16 6.37
CA SER A 360 -17.11 -0.35 7.66
C SER A 360 -16.72 0.76 8.64
N LYS A 361 -17.01 2.04 8.36
CA LYS A 361 -16.57 3.20 9.17
C LYS A 361 -16.91 3.06 10.65
N LYS A 362 -18.13 2.59 10.97
CA LYS A 362 -18.57 2.32 12.35
C LYS A 362 -17.74 1.22 13.03
N VAL A 363 -17.29 0.22 12.29
CA VAL A 363 -16.43 -0.87 12.80
C VAL A 363 -15.00 -0.39 13.03
N TYR A 364 -14.46 0.46 12.14
CA TYR A 364 -13.17 1.12 12.39
C TYR A 364 -13.22 1.96 13.68
N ALA A 365 -14.29 2.73 13.86
CA ALA A 365 -14.53 3.51 15.08
C ALA A 365 -14.61 2.62 16.34
N SER A 366 -15.37 1.52 16.30
CA SER A 366 -15.53 0.65 17.47
C SER A 366 -14.23 -0.07 17.88
N HIS A 367 -13.30 -0.23 16.95
CA HIS A 367 -11.98 -0.81 17.22
C HIS A 367 -10.91 0.24 17.48
N ASN A 368 -11.24 1.54 17.54
CA ASN A 368 -10.25 2.62 17.67
C ASN A 368 -9.12 2.50 16.62
N ALA A 369 -9.46 2.11 15.40
CA ALA A 369 -8.49 1.98 14.32
C ALA A 369 -7.80 3.32 14.03
N LEU A 370 -6.55 3.28 13.59
CA LEU A 370 -5.78 4.48 13.29
C LEU A 370 -5.88 4.85 11.81
N VAL A 371 -6.36 6.07 11.57
CA VAL A 371 -6.49 6.66 10.24
C VAL A 371 -5.65 7.93 10.21
N PHE A 372 -4.79 8.06 9.20
CA PHE A 372 -3.97 9.25 9.02
C PHE A 372 -4.27 9.90 7.67
N HIS A 373 -3.91 11.18 7.57
CA HIS A 373 -3.92 11.94 6.34
C HIS A 373 -2.62 12.71 6.12
N ASN A 374 -2.31 13.03 4.86
CA ASN A 374 -1.15 13.86 4.49
C ASN A 374 0.19 13.32 5.03
N ILE A 375 0.33 12.00 5.14
CA ILE A 375 1.58 11.34 5.54
C ILE A 375 1.65 9.91 4.99
N ASP A 376 2.62 9.63 4.10
CA ASP A 376 2.86 8.29 3.56
C ASP A 376 3.62 7.38 4.53
N TYR A 377 3.56 6.05 4.34
CA TYR A 377 4.24 5.07 5.21
C TYR A 377 5.75 5.32 5.39
N PHE A 378 6.42 5.78 4.32
CA PHE A 378 7.84 6.15 4.40
C PHE A 378 8.06 7.31 5.37
N MET A 379 7.17 8.30 5.31
CA MET A 379 7.25 9.47 6.17
C MET A 379 6.80 9.15 7.60
N VAL A 380 5.85 8.23 7.79
CA VAL A 380 5.52 7.67 9.11
C VAL A 380 6.78 7.09 9.75
N THR A 381 7.51 6.23 9.02
CA THR A 381 8.78 5.65 9.49
C THR A 381 9.79 6.74 9.83
N ILE A 382 10.04 7.70 8.93
CA ILE A 382 10.99 8.81 9.19
C ILE A 382 10.61 9.60 10.45
N ARG A 383 9.34 10.00 10.57
CA ARG A 383 8.86 10.78 11.72
C ARG A 383 8.99 10.01 13.04
N LEU A 384 8.73 8.71 13.03
CA LEU A 384 8.94 7.85 14.19
C LEU A 384 10.41 7.78 14.60
N LEU A 385 11.33 7.61 13.64
CA LEU A 385 12.77 7.58 13.92
C LEU A 385 13.28 8.93 14.45
N CYS A 386 12.66 10.04 14.04
CA CYS A 386 12.89 11.37 14.61
C CYS A 386 12.13 11.63 15.92
N LYS A 387 11.30 10.69 16.38
CA LYS A 387 10.38 10.82 17.54
C LYS A 387 9.45 12.03 17.44
N ASP A 388 9.10 12.43 16.23
CA ASP A 388 8.21 13.56 15.92
C ASP A 388 6.73 13.12 16.01
N TYR A 389 6.33 12.72 17.22
CA TYR A 389 4.97 12.28 17.50
C TYR A 389 3.95 13.42 17.38
N GLU A 390 4.37 14.67 17.56
CA GLU A 390 3.47 15.81 17.41
C GLU A 390 3.00 15.95 15.96
N HIS A 391 3.91 15.79 14.98
CA HIS A 391 3.53 15.76 13.57
C HIS A 391 2.62 14.56 13.25
N LEU A 392 2.97 13.36 13.73
CA LEU A 392 2.13 12.16 13.55
C LEU A 392 0.71 12.34 14.11
N ALA A 393 0.59 12.93 15.30
CA ALA A 393 -0.69 13.20 15.93
C ALA A 393 -1.50 14.30 15.22
N LYS A 394 -0.85 15.26 14.54
CA LYS A 394 -1.52 16.24 13.68
C LYS A 394 -2.06 15.62 12.40
N CYS A 395 -1.38 14.61 11.87
CA CYS A 395 -1.81 13.84 10.71
C CYS A 395 -2.88 12.78 11.05
N LEU A 396 -3.19 12.54 12.33
CA LEU A 396 -4.22 11.57 12.71
C LEU A 396 -5.61 12.16 12.44
N VAL A 397 -6.43 11.43 11.66
CA VAL A 397 -7.87 11.68 11.51
C VAL A 397 -8.59 10.89 12.60
N PRO A 398 -9.01 11.52 13.71
CA PRO A 398 -9.68 10.81 14.79
C PRO A 398 -10.99 10.21 14.30
N ILE A 399 -11.22 8.93 14.60
CA ILE A 399 -12.44 8.22 14.24
C ILE A 399 -13.13 7.67 15.49
N GLY A 400 -14.45 7.91 15.60
CA GLY A 400 -15.24 7.55 16.76
C GLY A 400 -15.15 8.55 17.93
N GLU A 401 -16.11 8.45 18.85
CA GLU A 401 -16.29 9.40 19.95
C GLU A 401 -15.05 9.51 20.84
N GLU A 402 -14.37 8.38 21.12
CA GLU A 402 -13.19 8.33 21.98
C GLU A 402 -12.01 9.12 21.39
N GLN A 403 -11.63 8.85 20.14
CA GLN A 403 -10.51 9.55 19.51
C GLN A 403 -10.83 11.02 19.21
N ILE A 404 -12.09 11.34 18.88
CA ILE A 404 -12.53 12.72 18.60
C ILE A 404 -12.41 13.58 19.86
N ALA A 405 -12.74 13.02 21.03
CA ALA A 405 -12.59 13.69 22.32
C ALA A 405 -11.11 13.92 22.72
N MET A 406 -10.16 13.16 22.18
CA MET A 406 -8.75 13.29 22.52
C MET A 406 -8.16 14.62 22.03
N ASN A 407 -7.48 15.33 22.93
CA ASN A 407 -6.61 16.44 22.58
C ASN A 407 -5.29 15.95 21.95
N LEU A 408 -4.48 16.88 21.42
CA LEU A 408 -3.24 16.53 20.71
C LEU A 408 -2.25 15.76 21.59
N SER A 409 -2.11 16.13 22.87
CA SER A 409 -1.18 15.46 23.80
C SER A 409 -1.63 14.04 24.13
N GLU A 410 -2.94 13.80 24.23
CA GLU A 410 -3.51 12.46 24.43
C GLU A 410 -3.26 11.57 23.21
N ARG A 411 -3.42 12.09 21.99
CA ARG A 411 -3.07 11.38 20.76
C ARG A 411 -1.58 11.05 20.69
N VAL A 412 -0.70 12.00 21.05
CA VAL A 412 0.75 11.75 21.15
C VAL A 412 1.03 10.62 22.14
N ALA A 413 0.39 10.61 23.30
CA ALA A 413 0.57 9.56 24.30
C ALA A 413 0.07 8.20 23.79
N MET A 414 -1.08 8.15 23.12
CA MET A 414 -1.62 6.95 22.49
C MET A 414 -0.65 6.38 21.44
N LEU A 415 -0.17 7.22 20.52
CA LEU A 415 0.78 6.79 19.48
C LEU A 415 2.09 6.27 20.08
N LYS A 416 2.61 6.91 21.14
CA LYS A 416 3.80 6.41 21.88
C LYS A 416 3.56 5.06 22.55
N ARG A 417 2.34 4.82 23.06
CA ARG A 417 1.98 3.51 23.63
C ARG A 417 2.00 2.43 22.55
N HIS A 418 1.46 2.72 21.37
CA HIS A 418 1.37 1.76 20.26
C HIS A 418 2.69 1.48 19.55
N THR A 419 3.76 2.23 19.79
CA THR A 419 5.10 1.96 19.25
C THR A 419 5.98 1.14 20.20
N ARG A 420 5.51 0.88 21.43
CA ARG A 420 6.25 0.13 22.45
C ARG A 420 6.44 -1.32 22.05
N ARG A 421 7.67 -1.83 22.14
CA ARG A 421 7.95 -3.27 21.99
C ARG A 421 7.16 -4.13 22.98
N PHE A 422 6.77 -5.31 22.54
CA PHE A 422 6.21 -6.33 23.44
C PHE A 422 7.34 -7.13 24.09
N THR A 423 7.20 -7.49 25.36
CA THR A 423 8.10 -8.49 25.99
C THR A 423 7.74 -9.90 25.52
N GLU A 424 8.63 -10.88 25.71
CA GLU A 424 8.32 -12.26 25.33
C GLU A 424 7.15 -12.85 26.16
N GLU A 425 6.97 -12.41 27.40
CA GLU A 425 5.80 -12.75 28.22
C GLU A 425 4.52 -12.17 27.64
N GLU A 426 4.53 -10.89 27.24
CA GLU A 426 3.39 -10.26 26.57
C GLU A 426 3.08 -10.96 25.26
N ILE A 427 4.09 -11.34 24.48
CA ILE A 427 3.92 -12.06 23.22
C ILE A 427 3.24 -13.41 23.46
N LYS A 428 3.71 -14.20 24.42
CA LYS A 428 3.12 -15.51 24.75
C LYS A 428 1.64 -15.39 25.13
N VAL A 429 1.31 -14.41 25.99
CA VAL A 429 -0.05 -14.21 26.46
C VAL A 429 -0.96 -13.66 25.36
N LYS A 430 -0.54 -12.59 24.68
CA LYS A 430 -1.39 -11.81 23.75
C LYS A 430 -1.54 -12.47 22.37
N PHE A 431 -0.57 -13.26 21.93
CA PHE A 431 -0.63 -13.99 20.66
C PHE A 431 -0.97 -15.48 20.84
N HIS A 432 -1.34 -15.89 22.05
CA HIS A 432 -1.72 -17.27 22.40
C HIS A 432 -0.68 -18.31 21.97
N LEU A 433 0.61 -17.99 22.14
CA LEU A 433 1.69 -18.93 21.88
C LEU A 433 1.84 -19.87 23.08
N SER A 434 1.73 -21.17 22.82
CA SER A 434 1.89 -22.24 23.81
C SER A 434 3.31 -22.39 24.32
#